data_AF-A0A6P7GGJ7-F1
#
_entry.id   AF-A0A6P7GGJ7-F1
#
_cell.length_a   1.000
_cell.length_b   1.000
_cell.length_c   1.000
_cell.angle_alpha   90.00
_cell.angle_beta   90.00
_cell.angle_gamma   90.00
#
_symmetry.space_group_name_H-M   'P 1'
#
loop_
_entity.id
_entity.type
_entity.pdbx_description
1 polymer ?
#
loop_
_entity_poly.entity_id
_entity_poly.type
_entity_poly.pdbx_seq_one_letter_code
_entity_poly.pdbx_strand_id
1 'polypeptide(L)'
;MRGADCASDHELVRAKIKISLKANYKSNKKHRKFNTNKLRDSSITNKYQQTLERHVGNLEQVGKSSIEGIWEIYKNAYMKAGKEILGCKEKADRPWITLDTKTKIKERRAIKTELIKTRNPIKRKEI
;
A
#
# COMPACT_ATOMS: atom_id res chain seq x y z
N MET A 1 13.63 45.66 2.48
CA MET A 1 14.45 44.46 2.19
C MET A 1 13.92 43.83 0.91
N ARG A 2 14.59 44.07 -0.24
CA ARG A 2 14.37 43.34 -1.50
C ARG A 2 14.95 41.92 -1.39
N GLY A 3 14.31 40.93 -1.98
CA GLY A 3 14.83 39.55 -2.17
C GLY A 3 13.72 38.57 -2.57
N ALA A 4 13.90 37.58 -3.45
CA ALA A 4 15.13 37.02 -4.03
C ALA A 4 15.08 37.15 -5.56
N ASP A 5 15.81 38.14 -6.05
CA ASP A 5 16.24 38.40 -7.43
C ASP A 5 15.22 38.24 -8.58
N CYS A 6 14.59 39.37 -8.93
CA CYS A 6 14.17 39.65 -10.30
C CYS A 6 14.27 41.16 -10.53
N ALA A 7 14.79 41.57 -11.68
CA ALA A 7 14.88 42.98 -12.09
C ALA A 7 13.49 43.53 -12.45
N SER A 8 12.60 43.61 -11.46
CA SER A 8 11.27 44.23 -11.58
C SER A 8 11.18 45.39 -10.60
N ASP A 9 10.50 46.45 -11.03
CA ASP A 9 10.12 47.62 -10.25
C ASP A 9 9.00 47.35 -9.23
N HIS A 10 8.47 46.11 -9.18
CA HIS A 10 7.39 45.73 -8.28
C HIS A 10 7.89 45.37 -6.86
N GLU A 11 7.11 45.77 -5.85
CA GLU A 11 7.34 45.42 -4.45
C GLU A 11 6.75 44.06 -4.07
N LEU A 12 7.48 43.28 -3.27
CA LEU A 12 7.05 41.94 -2.86
C LEU A 12 6.01 42.00 -1.74
N VAL A 13 4.76 41.67 -2.07
CA VAL A 13 3.70 41.53 -1.06
C VAL A 13 3.69 40.10 -0.50
N ARG A 14 3.86 39.96 0.83
CA ARG A 14 3.77 38.68 1.54
C ARG A 14 2.61 38.70 2.52
N ALA A 15 1.84 37.62 2.55
CA ALA A 15 0.82 37.38 3.56
C ALA A 15 1.19 36.15 4.40
N LYS A 16 0.94 36.21 5.71
CA LYS A 16 1.09 35.08 6.64
C LYS A 16 -0.30 34.57 7.01
N ILE A 17 -0.64 33.37 6.54
CA ILE A 17 -1.95 32.76 6.79
C ILE A 17 -1.78 31.56 7.71
N LYS A 18 -2.67 31.42 8.69
CA LYS A 18 -2.76 30.25 9.57
C LYS A 18 -3.94 29.38 9.11
N ILE A 19 -3.65 28.18 8.60
CA ILE A 19 -4.66 27.23 8.13
C ILE A 19 -4.60 25.98 9.00
N SER A 20 -5.74 25.53 9.52
CA SER A 20 -5.87 24.23 10.18
C SER A 20 -6.30 23.18 9.14
N LEU A 21 -5.41 22.25 8.81
CA LEU A 21 -5.73 21.13 7.92
C LEU A 21 -6.20 19.94 8.75
N LYS A 22 -7.42 19.47 8.50
CA LYS A 22 -7.86 18.17 9.04
C LYS A 22 -7.11 17.08 8.30
N ALA A 23 -6.40 16.22 9.04
CA ALA A 23 -5.80 15.04 8.45
C ALA A 23 -6.90 14.14 7.89
N ASN A 24 -6.98 14.02 6.57
CA ASN A 24 -7.72 12.94 5.94
C ASN A 24 -6.94 11.65 6.22
N TYR A 25 -7.31 10.94 7.29
CA TYR A 25 -6.98 9.53 7.42
C TYR A 25 -7.66 8.82 6.26
N LYS A 26 -6.98 8.76 5.11
CA LYS A 26 -7.36 7.83 4.06
C LYS A 26 -7.37 6.47 4.74
N SER A 27 -8.56 5.92 5.00
CA SER A 27 -8.70 4.55 5.44
C SER A 27 -7.87 3.72 4.47
N ASN A 28 -6.69 3.28 4.93
CA ASN A 28 -5.74 2.54 4.11
C ASN A 28 -6.24 1.11 3.87
N LYS A 29 -7.54 0.85 4.07
CA LYS A 29 -8.27 -0.27 3.49
C LYS A 29 -8.39 -0.07 1.99
N LYS A 30 -7.26 0.04 1.30
CA LYS A 30 -7.21 -0.36 -0.10
C LYS A 30 -7.54 -1.84 -0.07
N HIS A 31 -8.75 -2.20 -0.49
CA HIS A 31 -9.08 -3.58 -0.82
C HIS A 31 -8.05 -4.01 -1.87
N ARG A 32 -6.97 -4.63 -1.41
CA ARG A 32 -5.91 -5.13 -2.27
C ARG A 32 -6.57 -6.22 -3.11
N LYS A 33 -6.71 -5.95 -4.40
CA LYS A 33 -7.26 -6.91 -5.35
C LYS A 33 -6.37 -8.16 -5.36
N PHE A 34 -6.95 -9.34 -5.54
CA PHE A 34 -6.16 -10.55 -5.74
C PHE A 34 -5.37 -10.49 -7.06
N ASN A 35 -4.26 -11.21 -7.13
CA ASN A 35 -3.48 -11.30 -8.36
C ASN A 35 -4.12 -12.30 -9.35
N THR A 36 -5.15 -11.86 -10.07
CA THR A 36 -5.86 -12.69 -11.06
C THR A 36 -4.99 -13.12 -12.24
N ASN A 37 -3.84 -12.46 -12.48
CA ASN A 37 -2.90 -12.88 -13.53
C ASN A 37 -2.33 -14.29 -13.29
N LYS A 38 -2.25 -14.72 -12.02
CA LYS A 38 -1.80 -16.07 -11.67
C LYS A 38 -2.72 -17.17 -12.19
N LEU A 39 -4.01 -16.88 -12.42
CA LEU A 39 -4.97 -17.83 -12.98
C LEU A 39 -4.75 -18.11 -14.48
N ARG A 40 -3.80 -17.43 -15.13
CA ARG A 40 -3.36 -17.78 -16.49
C ARG A 40 -2.57 -19.09 -16.51
N ASP A 41 -1.95 -19.46 -15.39
CA ASP A 41 -1.23 -20.72 -15.25
C ASP A 41 -2.23 -21.82 -14.88
N SER A 42 -2.34 -22.84 -15.73
CA SER A 42 -3.25 -23.96 -15.56
C SER A 42 -2.98 -24.75 -14.27
N SER A 43 -1.71 -24.82 -13.83
CA SER A 43 -1.33 -25.50 -12.60
C SER A 43 -1.85 -24.76 -11.35
N ILE A 44 -1.82 -23.42 -11.38
CA ILE A 44 -2.30 -22.58 -10.29
C ILE A 44 -3.83 -22.60 -10.26
N THR A 45 -4.48 -22.58 -11.42
CA THR A 45 -5.94 -22.66 -11.52
C THR A 45 -6.47 -23.97 -10.94
N ASN A 46 -5.83 -25.10 -11.23
CA ASN A 46 -6.23 -26.40 -10.65
C ASN A 46 -6.02 -26.42 -9.12
N LYS A 47 -4.89 -25.90 -8.63
CA LYS A 47 -4.65 -25.75 -7.18
C LYS A 47 -5.67 -24.84 -6.51
N TYR A 48 -6.07 -23.75 -7.16
CA TYR A 48 -7.09 -22.84 -6.65
C TYR A 48 -8.44 -23.54 -6.53
N GLN A 49 -8.83 -24.29 -7.56
CA GLN A 49 -10.09 -25.04 -7.57
C GLN A 49 -10.13 -26.08 -6.44
N GLN A 50 -9.09 -26.90 -6.28
CA GLN A 50 -9.02 -27.90 -5.20
C GLN A 50 -9.08 -27.26 -3.81
N THR A 51 -8.37 -26.15 -3.61
CA THR A 51 -8.41 -25.40 -2.34
C THR A 51 -9.79 -24.79 -2.09
N LEU A 52 -10.47 -24.32 -3.13
CA LEU A 52 -11.82 -23.79 -3.03
C LEU A 52 -12.83 -24.88 -2.63
N GLU A 53 -12.81 -26.03 -3.32
CA GLU A 53 -13.67 -27.18 -3.02
C GLU A 53 -13.48 -27.67 -1.58
N ARG A 54 -12.22 -27.77 -1.12
CA ARG A 54 -11.89 -28.08 0.27
C ARG A 54 -12.50 -27.06 1.25
N HIS A 55 -12.44 -25.77 0.95
CA HIS A 55 -12.98 -24.74 1.84
C HIS A 55 -14.51 -24.71 1.86
N VAL A 56 -15.16 -24.94 0.72
CA VAL A 56 -16.63 -25.02 0.64
C VAL A 56 -17.12 -26.23 1.42
N GLY A 57 -16.54 -27.42 1.20
CA GLY A 57 -16.92 -28.64 1.94
C GLY A 57 -16.74 -28.51 3.46
N ASN A 58 -15.67 -27.84 3.90
CA ASN A 58 -15.46 -27.57 5.33
C ASN A 58 -16.49 -26.57 5.93
N LEU A 59 -17.06 -25.68 5.10
CA LEU A 59 -18.00 -24.64 5.56
C LEU A 59 -19.47 -25.07 5.45
N GLU A 60 -19.83 -25.98 4.52
CA GLU A 60 -21.19 -26.54 4.43
C GLU A 60 -21.57 -27.35 5.68
N GLN A 61 -20.58 -27.97 6.34
CA GLN A 61 -20.73 -28.63 7.64
C GLN A 61 -21.21 -27.68 8.76
N VAL A 62 -21.07 -26.35 8.57
CA VAL A 62 -21.43 -25.33 9.57
C VAL A 62 -22.91 -24.90 9.46
N GLY A 63 -23.67 -25.44 8.51
CA GLY A 63 -25.14 -25.45 8.51
C GLY A 63 -25.81 -24.10 8.75
N LYS A 64 -25.94 -23.27 7.71
CA LYS A 64 -26.82 -22.08 7.73
C LYS A 64 -27.93 -22.22 6.71
N SER A 65 -29.19 -22.16 7.18
CA SER A 65 -30.41 -22.36 6.39
C SER A 65 -30.96 -21.09 5.72
N SER A 66 -30.39 -19.91 5.99
CA SER A 66 -30.75 -18.65 5.29
C SER A 66 -29.84 -18.43 4.08
N ILE A 67 -30.42 -17.84 3.02
CA ILE A 67 -29.74 -17.47 1.77
C ILE A 67 -28.52 -16.58 2.04
N GLU A 68 -28.61 -15.63 2.96
CA GLU A 68 -27.49 -14.77 3.38
C GLU A 68 -26.36 -15.59 4.02
N GLY A 69 -26.74 -16.62 4.79
CA GLY A 69 -25.79 -17.55 5.41
C GLY A 69 -25.01 -18.35 4.36
N ILE A 70 -25.72 -18.88 3.36
CA ILE A 70 -25.12 -19.60 2.23
C ILE A 70 -24.19 -18.67 1.44
N TRP A 71 -24.65 -17.46 1.10
CA TRP A 71 -23.85 -16.48 0.39
C TRP A 71 -22.54 -16.15 1.14
N GLU A 72 -22.62 -15.93 2.45
CA GLU A 72 -21.46 -15.59 3.25
C GLU A 72 -20.48 -16.78 3.39
N ILE A 73 -20.95 -18.03 3.35
CA ILE A 73 -20.11 -19.24 3.27
C ILE A 73 -19.29 -19.22 1.98
N TYR A 74 -19.96 -19.11 0.82
CA TYR A 74 -19.28 -19.12 -0.48
C TYR A 74 -18.29 -17.96 -0.58
N LYS A 75 -18.72 -16.75 -0.25
CA LYS A 75 -17.86 -15.56 -0.25
C LYS A 75 -16.61 -15.74 0.61
N ASN A 76 -16.74 -16.34 1.80
CA ASN A 76 -15.59 -16.60 2.66
C ASN A 76 -14.67 -17.69 2.10
N ALA A 77 -15.22 -18.73 1.47
CA ALA A 77 -14.41 -19.75 0.78
C ALA A 77 -13.58 -19.12 -0.35
N TYR A 78 -14.21 -18.31 -1.21
CA TYR A 78 -13.53 -17.58 -2.29
C TYR A 78 -12.42 -16.65 -1.77
N MET A 79 -12.70 -15.91 -0.69
CA MET A 79 -11.73 -15.00 -0.07
C MET A 79 -10.54 -15.74 0.55
N LYS A 80 -10.78 -16.87 1.23
CA LYS A 80 -9.72 -17.71 1.83
C LYS A 80 -8.84 -18.35 0.77
N ALA A 81 -9.44 -19.03 -0.22
CA ALA A 81 -8.72 -19.63 -1.34
C ALA A 81 -7.93 -18.57 -2.11
N GLY A 82 -8.52 -17.39 -2.33
CA GLY A 82 -7.88 -16.28 -3.03
C GLY A 82 -6.67 -15.75 -2.27
N LYS A 83 -6.75 -15.68 -0.93
CA LYS A 83 -5.63 -15.24 -0.09
C LYS A 83 -4.49 -16.26 -0.08
N GLU A 84 -4.79 -17.56 -0.06
CA GLU A 84 -3.80 -18.64 0.00
C GLU A 84 -3.04 -18.82 -1.32
N ILE A 85 -3.76 -18.89 -2.45
CA ILE A 85 -3.15 -19.23 -3.74
C ILE A 85 -2.78 -17.98 -4.56
N LEU A 86 -3.72 -17.05 -4.71
CA LEU A 86 -3.53 -15.87 -5.57
C LEU A 86 -2.70 -14.80 -4.86
N GLY A 87 -2.97 -14.60 -3.57
CA GLY A 87 -2.38 -13.51 -2.80
C GLY A 87 -2.80 -12.13 -3.34
N CYS A 88 -2.28 -11.08 -2.73
CA CYS A 88 -2.59 -9.71 -3.15
C CYS A 88 -1.81 -9.33 -4.41
N LYS A 89 -2.45 -8.61 -5.33
CA LYS A 89 -1.77 -7.93 -6.44
C LYS A 89 -0.82 -6.89 -5.85
N GLU A 90 0.46 -7.12 -6.07
CA GLU A 90 1.47 -6.14 -5.75
C GLU A 90 1.32 -4.94 -6.68
N LYS A 91 1.67 -3.77 -6.17
CA LYS A 91 1.83 -2.63 -7.06
C LYS A 91 3.03 -2.94 -7.94
N ALA A 92 2.80 -3.07 -9.24
CA ALA A 92 3.91 -3.05 -10.19
C ALA A 92 4.73 -1.79 -9.92
N ASP A 93 6.04 -1.97 -9.81
CA ASP A 93 6.91 -0.82 -9.82
C ASP A 93 6.82 -0.13 -11.17
N ARG A 94 6.95 1.20 -11.13
CA ARG A 94 6.98 1.98 -12.36
C ARG A 94 8.19 1.51 -13.17
N PRO A 95 8.06 1.28 -14.49
CA PRO A 95 9.14 0.68 -15.29
C PRO A 95 10.44 1.51 -15.28
N TRP A 96 10.36 2.80 -14.98
CA TRP A 96 11.50 3.70 -14.86
C TRP A 96 12.16 3.72 -13.46
N ILE A 97 11.65 2.97 -12.48
CA ILE A 97 12.28 2.85 -11.15
C ILE A 97 13.15 1.60 -11.13
N THR A 98 14.47 1.81 -11.22
CA THR A 98 15.48 0.75 -11.15
C THR A 98 15.69 0.25 -9.72
N LEU A 99 16.32 -0.93 -9.59
CA LEU A 99 16.71 -1.47 -8.29
C LEU A 99 17.67 -0.53 -7.54
N ASP A 100 18.64 0.05 -8.25
CA ASP A 100 19.57 1.07 -7.71
C ASP A 100 18.84 2.31 -7.18
N THR A 101 17.80 2.76 -7.87
CA THR A 101 16.99 3.88 -7.37
C THR A 101 16.31 3.53 -6.04
N LYS A 102 15.83 2.28 -5.89
CA LYS A 102 15.19 1.83 -4.65
C LYS A 102 16.18 1.69 -3.50
N THR A 103 17.41 1.21 -3.75
CA THR A 103 18.45 1.11 -2.72
C THR A 103 18.83 2.49 -2.20
N LYS A 104 19.09 3.44 -3.10
CA LYS A 104 19.37 4.85 -2.74
C LYS A 104 18.22 5.50 -1.96
N ILE A 105 16.96 5.21 -2.31
CA ILE A 105 15.81 5.69 -1.53
C ILE A 105 15.81 5.10 -0.11
N LYS A 106 16.16 3.82 0.06
CA LYS A 106 16.26 3.19 1.39
C LYS A 106 17.40 3.80 2.21
N GLU A 107 18.58 3.96 1.62
CA GLU A 107 19.75 4.60 2.27
C GLU A 107 19.41 6.01 2.72
N ARG A 108 18.87 6.85 1.82
CA ARG A 108 18.42 8.21 2.16
C ARG A 108 17.40 8.22 3.29
N ARG A 109 16.48 7.25 3.34
CA ARG A 109 15.49 7.15 4.43
C ARG A 109 16.15 6.76 5.75
N ALA A 110 17.12 5.86 5.75
CA ALA A 110 17.88 5.49 6.93
C ALA A 110 18.63 6.70 7.50
N ILE A 111 19.42 7.39 6.66
CA ILE A 111 20.14 8.61 7.03
C ILE A 111 19.18 9.66 7.59
N LYS A 112 18.06 9.93 6.89
CA LYS A 112 17.06 10.89 7.37
C LYS A 112 16.46 10.50 8.73
N THR A 113 16.28 9.21 8.98
CA THR A 113 15.73 8.71 10.25
C THR A 113 16.73 8.91 11.39
N GLU A 114 18.02 8.63 11.14
CA GLU A 114 19.10 8.85 12.10
C GLU A 114 19.31 10.34 12.38
N LEU A 115 19.23 11.20 11.36
CA LEU A 115 19.24 12.65 11.52
C LEU A 115 18.07 13.15 12.39
N ILE A 116 16.87 12.57 12.25
CA ILE A 116 15.70 12.98 13.05
C ILE A 116 15.85 12.55 14.50
N LYS A 117 16.38 11.35 14.77
CA LYS A 117 16.62 10.85 16.14
C LYS A 117 17.74 11.59 16.86
N THR A 118 18.76 12.03 16.13
CA THR A 118 19.94 12.68 16.70
C THR A 118 19.61 14.09 17.16
N ARG A 119 19.70 14.30 18.48
CA ARG A 119 19.35 15.58 19.16
C ARG A 119 20.54 16.54 19.29
N ASN A 120 21.78 16.03 19.21
CA ASN A 120 23.01 16.81 19.32
C ASN A 120 23.42 17.37 17.94
N PRO A 121 23.61 18.69 17.79
CA PRO A 121 23.90 19.34 16.51
C PRO A 121 25.27 18.99 15.91
N ILE A 122 26.26 18.61 16.73
CA ILE A 122 27.62 18.26 16.26
C ILE A 122 27.59 16.90 15.57
N LYS A 123 27.05 15.89 16.26
CA LYS A 123 26.86 14.54 15.70
C LYS A 123 25.97 14.52 14.46
N ARG A 124 25.09 15.51 14.31
CA ARG A 124 24.22 15.67 13.14
C ARG A 124 24.97 16.06 11.86
N LYS A 125 26.16 16.66 11.96
CA LYS A 125 26.99 17.05 10.81
C LYS A 125 27.85 15.89 10.27
N GLU A 126 27.97 14.82 11.05
CA GLU A 126 28.78 13.62 10.74
C GLU A 126 27.94 12.48 10.14
N ILE A 127 26.62 12.64 10.09
CA ILE A 127 25.62 11.69 9.54
C ILE A 127 25.20 12.13 8.14
#